data_AF-A0A8H3RT23-F1
#
_entry.id   AF-A0A8H3RT23-F1
#
_cell.length_a   1.000
_cell.length_b   1.000
_cell.length_c   1.000
_cell.angle_alpha   90.00
_cell.angle_beta   90.00
_cell.angle_gamma   90.00
#
_symmetry.space_group_name_H-M   'P 1'
#
loop_
_entity.id
_entity.type
_entity.pdbx_description
1 polymer ?
#
loop_
_entity_poly.entity_id
_entity_poly.type
_entity_poly.pdbx_seq_one_letter_code
_entity_poly.pdbx_strand_id
1 'polypeptide(L)'
;MMLGTLPTNKSKGEGRYEDLTAVEIAREVGYSDLWDILTPVIRHFVPPRVLLDLEEKFHALIHAELAGFAHLEHLRLPQLVVLTELENPEMWFPIQPQSQHGRGFLFRFDGRELVVLSVGRNPPQPKQLYRVSATGWTAIQDAVVFRR
;
A
#
# COMPACT_ATOMS: atom_id res chain seq x y z
N MET A 1 -14.20 4.27 -15.92
CA MET A 1 -12.86 3.92 -15.42
C MET A 1 -12.75 4.63 -14.08
N MET A 2 -12.95 3.93 -12.95
CA MET A 2 -12.91 4.53 -11.61
C MET A 2 -11.43 4.68 -11.22
N LEU A 3 -10.98 5.92 -11.05
CA LEU A 3 -9.67 6.24 -10.48
C LEU A 3 -9.76 6.09 -8.96
N GLY A 4 -8.76 5.46 -8.35
CA GLY A 4 -8.79 5.04 -6.94
C GLY A 4 -8.99 6.21 -5.98
N THR A 5 -10.08 6.19 -5.24
CA THR A 5 -10.43 7.17 -4.21
C THR A 5 -9.66 6.88 -2.92
N LEU A 6 -8.94 7.88 -2.40
CA LEU A 6 -8.51 7.89 -1.01
C LEU A 6 -9.76 8.06 -0.14
N PRO A 7 -10.06 7.16 0.81
CA PRO A 7 -11.24 7.31 1.67
C PRO A 7 -11.03 8.53 2.58
N THR A 8 -11.70 9.64 2.27
CA THR A 8 -11.76 10.79 3.14
C THR A 8 -12.76 10.47 4.23
N ASN A 9 -12.30 9.94 5.36
CA ASN A 9 -13.19 9.68 6.49
C ASN A 9 -13.86 11.01 6.91
N LYS A 10 -15.12 11.18 6.47
CA LYS A 10 -16.02 12.31 6.69
C LYS A 10 -15.49 13.66 6.19
N SER A 11 -15.51 13.87 4.88
CA SER A 11 -15.89 15.19 4.37
C SER A 11 -17.31 15.47 4.91
N LYS A 12 -17.47 16.53 5.71
CA LYS A 12 -18.74 16.85 6.39
C LYS A 12 -19.79 17.36 5.38
N GLY A 13 -20.26 16.49 4.49
CA GLY A 13 -21.31 16.83 3.52
C GLY A 13 -20.97 17.98 2.56
N GLU A 14 -19.69 18.32 2.41
CA GLU A 14 -19.24 19.41 1.53
C GLU A 14 -19.15 18.98 0.05
N GLY A 15 -19.01 17.67 -0.21
CA GLY A 15 -19.00 17.09 -1.55
C GLY A 15 -20.27 16.28 -1.85
N ARG A 16 -20.58 16.11 -3.15
CA ARG A 16 -21.75 15.29 -3.58
C ARG A 16 -21.60 13.80 -3.28
N TYR A 17 -20.38 13.33 -3.04
CA TYR A 17 -20.03 11.94 -2.82
C TYR A 17 -19.12 11.80 -1.60
N GLU A 18 -19.22 10.68 -0.88
CA GLU A 18 -18.46 10.43 0.36
C GLU A 18 -16.96 10.22 0.10
N ASP A 19 -16.61 9.71 -1.08
CA ASP A 19 -15.24 9.42 -1.50
C ASP A 19 -14.94 10.12 -2.83
N LEU A 20 -14.26 11.28 -2.77
CA LEU A 20 -13.78 11.98 -3.95
C LEU A 20 -12.25 12.01 -3.95
N THR A 21 -11.65 11.73 -5.10
CA THR A 21 -10.22 11.99 -5.32
C THR A 21 -9.96 13.49 -5.30
N ALA A 22 -8.71 13.88 -5.03
CA ALA A 22 -8.32 15.29 -5.03
C ALA A 22 -8.66 15.99 -6.36
N VAL A 23 -8.48 15.32 -7.51
CA VAL A 23 -8.84 15.84 -8.82
C VAL A 23 -10.36 15.98 -8.99
N GLU A 24 -11.15 15.06 -8.46
CA GLU A 24 -12.62 15.17 -8.51
C GLU A 24 -13.12 16.33 -7.65
N ILE A 25 -12.55 16.54 -6.46
CA ILE A 25 -12.83 17.73 -5.64
C ILE A 25 -12.48 19.01 -6.42
N ALA A 26 -11.30 19.08 -7.04
CA ALA A 26 -10.91 20.23 -7.84
C ALA A 26 -11.83 20.47 -9.05
N ARG A 27 -12.39 19.41 -9.64
CA ARG A 27 -13.41 19.52 -10.70
C ARG A 27 -14.74 20.02 -10.16
N GLU A 28 -15.19 19.53 -9.02
CA GLU A 28 -16.45 19.98 -8.39
C GLU A 28 -16.40 21.47 -8.01
N VAL A 29 -15.26 21.95 -7.51
CA VAL A 29 -15.09 23.36 -7.10
C VAL A 29 -14.71 24.27 -8.28
N GLY A 30 -14.32 23.71 -9.42
CA GLY A 30 -13.96 24.47 -10.64
C GLY A 30 -12.52 24.97 -10.69
N TYR A 31 -11.60 24.40 -9.90
CA TYR A 31 -10.17 24.73 -9.90
C TYR A 31 -9.42 24.01 -11.02
N SER A 32 -9.60 24.46 -12.26
CA SER A 32 -8.99 23.87 -13.47
C SER A 32 -7.47 23.78 -13.44
N ASP A 33 -6.81 24.78 -12.86
CA ASP A 33 -5.35 24.87 -12.81
C ASP A 33 -4.72 23.71 -11.97
N LEU A 34 -5.53 23.04 -11.14
CA LEU A 34 -5.10 21.92 -10.32
C LEU A 34 -5.35 20.55 -10.96
N TRP A 35 -6.10 20.47 -12.07
CA TRP A 35 -6.53 19.19 -12.62
C TRP A 35 -5.36 18.32 -13.05
N ASP A 36 -4.43 18.88 -13.83
CA ASP A 36 -3.27 18.14 -14.32
C ASP A 36 -2.30 17.78 -13.18
N ILE A 37 -2.20 18.65 -12.15
CA ILE A 37 -1.35 18.44 -10.98
C ILE A 37 -1.87 17.30 -10.11
N LEU A 38 -3.20 17.23 -9.93
CA LEU A 38 -3.86 16.27 -9.03
C LEU A 38 -4.27 14.98 -9.73
N THR A 39 -4.16 14.88 -11.05
CA THR A 39 -4.50 13.67 -11.79
C THR A 39 -3.44 12.58 -11.53
N PRO A 40 -3.84 11.41 -10.97
CA PRO A 40 -2.92 10.28 -10.81
C PRO A 40 -2.32 9.84 -12.14
N VAL A 41 -0.99 9.68 -12.19
CA VAL A 41 -0.28 9.19 -13.39
C VAL A 41 0.10 7.73 -13.19
N ILE A 42 -0.66 6.83 -13.80
CA ILE A 42 -0.42 5.38 -13.70
C ILE A 42 0.77 4.98 -14.57
N ARG A 43 1.87 4.58 -13.92
CA ARG A 43 3.13 4.11 -14.54
C ARG A 43 3.21 2.59 -14.58
N HIS A 44 2.68 1.92 -13.56
CA HIS A 44 2.69 0.46 -13.45
C HIS A 44 1.25 -0.05 -13.45
N PHE A 45 0.77 -0.42 -14.64
CA PHE A 45 -0.61 -0.88 -14.77
C PHE A 45 -0.81 -2.26 -14.13
N VAL A 46 -1.67 -2.31 -13.11
CA VAL A 46 -2.20 -3.54 -12.51
C VAL A 46 -3.72 -3.51 -12.66
N PRO A 47 -4.37 -4.57 -13.19
CA PRO A 47 -5.82 -4.61 -13.28
C PRO A 47 -6.49 -4.37 -11.92
N PRO A 48 -7.54 -3.54 -11.81
CA PRO A 48 -8.12 -3.15 -10.51
C PRO A 48 -8.51 -4.34 -9.62
N ARG A 49 -9.07 -5.40 -10.20
CA ARG A 49 -9.43 -6.60 -9.44
C ARG A 49 -8.20 -7.31 -8.85
N VAL A 50 -7.14 -7.44 -9.65
CA VAL A 50 -5.87 -8.04 -9.21
C VAL A 50 -5.24 -7.19 -8.10
N LEU A 51 -5.30 -5.86 -8.22
CA LEU A 51 -4.78 -4.93 -7.23
C LEU A 51 -5.50 -5.08 -5.88
N LEU A 52 -6.83 -5.18 -5.89
CA LEU A 52 -7.64 -5.39 -4.69
C LEU A 52 -7.34 -6.74 -4.04
N ASP A 53 -7.32 -7.82 -4.82
CA ASP A 53 -7.03 -9.16 -4.31
C ASP A 53 -5.60 -9.22 -3.71
N LEU A 54 -4.63 -8.57 -4.35
CA LEU A 54 -3.25 -8.47 -3.88
C LEU A 54 -3.13 -7.63 -2.59
N GLU A 55 -3.85 -6.51 -2.52
CA GLU A 55 -3.89 -5.65 -1.33
C GLU A 55 -4.46 -6.41 -0.13
N GLU A 56 -5.56 -7.15 -0.32
CA GLU A 56 -6.14 -8.00 0.71
C GLU A 56 -5.13 -9.03 1.25
N LYS A 57 -4.41 -9.73 0.36
CA LYS A 57 -3.41 -10.72 0.78
C LYS A 57 -2.19 -10.09 1.43
N PHE A 58 -1.78 -8.91 0.97
CA PHE A 58 -0.70 -8.16 1.59
C PHE A 58 -1.07 -7.68 3.00
N HIS A 59 -2.29 -7.16 3.19
CA HIS A 59 -2.78 -6.77 4.52
C HIS A 59 -2.89 -7.95 5.46
N ALA A 60 -3.38 -9.10 4.98
CA ALA A 60 -3.41 -10.33 5.75
C ALA A 60 -2.01 -10.80 6.17
N LEU A 61 -0.99 -10.69 5.30
CA LEU A 61 0.40 -10.94 5.65
C LEU A 61 0.89 -9.99 6.76
N ILE A 62 0.63 -8.69 6.66
CA ILE A 62 1.01 -7.71 7.69
C ILE A 62 0.39 -8.08 9.03
N HIS A 63 -0.90 -8.42 9.05
CA HIS A 63 -1.58 -8.85 10.27
C HIS A 63 -0.99 -10.12 10.87
N ALA A 64 -0.65 -11.11 10.04
CA ALA A 64 -0.01 -12.34 10.50
C ALA A 64 1.37 -12.05 11.14
N GLU A 65 2.18 -11.22 10.49
CA GLU A 65 3.52 -10.84 10.97
C GLU A 65 3.51 -9.97 12.24
N LEU A 66 2.37 -9.31 12.50
CA LEU A 66 2.15 -8.50 13.69
C LEU A 66 1.24 -9.18 14.70
N ALA A 67 0.93 -10.47 14.56
CA ALA A 67 0.12 -11.18 15.55
C ALA A 67 0.69 -10.97 16.97
N GLY A 68 -0.12 -10.42 17.87
CA GLY A 68 0.29 -10.09 19.24
C GLY A 68 0.79 -8.65 19.46
N PHE A 69 0.83 -7.80 18.41
CA PHE A 69 1.05 -6.37 18.59
C PHE A 69 -0.20 -5.68 19.14
N ALA A 70 0.00 -4.81 20.13
CA ALA A 70 -1.07 -3.95 20.62
C ALA A 70 -1.49 -2.92 19.56
N HIS A 71 -2.78 -2.55 19.56
CA HIS A 71 -3.35 -1.48 18.75
C HIS A 71 -3.36 -1.70 17.24
N LEU A 72 -3.33 -2.96 16.78
CA LEU A 72 -3.49 -3.27 15.35
C LEU A 72 -4.80 -2.72 14.77
N GLU A 73 -5.87 -2.64 15.57
CA GLU A 73 -7.15 -2.09 15.10
C GLU A 73 -7.09 -0.60 14.72
N HIS A 74 -6.06 0.12 15.16
CA HIS A 74 -5.88 1.55 14.86
C HIS A 74 -4.91 1.79 13.70
N LEU A 75 -4.23 0.75 13.21
CA LEU A 75 -3.23 0.88 12.15
C LEU A 75 -3.91 1.02 10.78
N ARG A 76 -3.61 2.12 10.08
CA ARG A 76 -3.96 2.25 8.66
C ARG A 76 -2.90 1.52 7.83
N LEU A 77 -3.33 0.50 7.10
CA LEU A 77 -2.46 -0.26 6.22
C LEU A 77 -2.25 0.47 4.87
N PRO A 78 -1.08 0.32 4.25
CA PRO A 78 -0.78 0.99 3.00
C PRO A 78 -1.64 0.45 1.86
N GLN A 79 -2.16 1.36 1.04
CA GLN A 79 -2.88 1.02 -0.20
C GLN A 79 -1.87 0.78 -1.34
N LEU A 80 -2.07 -0.29 -2.10
CA LEU A 80 -1.17 -0.66 -3.20
C LEU A 80 -1.38 0.19 -4.45
N VAL A 81 -2.51 0.89 -4.58
CA VAL A 81 -2.76 1.80 -5.71
C VAL A 81 -1.68 2.87 -5.85
N VAL A 82 -1.12 3.34 -4.73
CA VAL A 82 -0.07 4.37 -4.72
C VAL A 82 1.20 3.91 -5.45
N LEU A 83 1.54 2.61 -5.35
CA LEU A 83 2.71 2.06 -6.04
C LEU A 83 2.57 2.13 -7.57
N THR A 84 1.34 2.15 -8.09
CA THR A 84 1.11 2.24 -9.54
C THR A 84 1.53 3.58 -10.12
N GLU A 85 1.68 4.62 -9.29
CA GLU A 85 2.01 5.99 -9.68
C GLU A 85 3.51 6.32 -9.55
N LEU A 86 4.25 5.54 -8.76
CA LEU A 86 5.67 5.78 -8.48
C LEU A 86 6.54 5.38 -9.68
N GLU A 87 7.62 6.13 -9.94
CA GLU A 87 8.61 5.74 -10.96
C GLU A 87 9.28 4.40 -10.62
N ASN A 88 9.71 4.26 -9.37
CA ASN A 88 10.09 2.98 -8.77
C ASN A 88 8.94 2.52 -7.86
N PRO A 89 8.24 1.40 -8.16
CA PRO A 89 7.03 0.98 -7.46
C PRO A 89 7.34 0.29 -6.13
N GLU A 90 8.14 0.96 -5.29
CA GLU A 90 8.69 0.48 -4.02
C GLU A 90 8.32 1.45 -2.89
N MET A 91 7.88 0.92 -1.74
CA MET A 91 7.51 1.73 -0.58
C MET A 91 7.93 1.05 0.73
N TRP A 92 8.27 1.89 1.72
CA TRP A 92 8.57 1.48 3.09
C TRP A 92 7.41 1.83 4.03
N PHE A 93 6.96 0.86 4.81
CA PHE A 93 5.94 1.04 5.84
C PHE A 93 6.51 0.67 7.22
N PRO A 94 6.90 1.67 8.05
CA PRO A 94 7.42 1.44 9.39
C PRO A 94 6.31 1.32 10.44
N ILE A 95 6.48 0.42 11.40
CA ILE A 95 5.60 0.25 12.56
C ILE A 95 6.43 0.36 13.83
N GLN A 96 6.10 1.38 14.64
CA GLN A 96 6.79 1.70 15.89
C GLN A 96 8.32 1.54 15.77
N PRO A 97 8.98 2.24 14.82
CA PRO A 97 10.38 1.99 14.48
C PRO A 97 11.35 2.28 15.63
N GLN A 98 10.90 2.86 16.74
CA GLN A 98 11.72 3.10 17.94
C GLN A 98 11.55 2.02 19.02
N SER A 99 10.51 1.17 18.91
CA SER A 99 10.24 0.09 19.87
C SER A 99 11.22 -1.09 19.69
N GLN A 100 11.46 -1.85 20.75
CA GLN A 100 12.16 -3.14 20.68
C GLN A 100 11.37 -4.18 19.87
N HIS A 101 10.05 -4.01 19.84
CA HIS A 101 9.16 -4.76 18.98
C HIS A 101 8.96 -4.05 17.63
N GLY A 102 9.72 -3.02 17.26
CA GLY A 102 9.53 -2.36 15.97
C GLY A 102 9.67 -3.32 14.78
N ARG A 103 8.77 -3.18 13.80
CA ARG A 103 8.79 -3.93 12.54
C ARG A 103 8.54 -2.97 11.38
N GLY A 104 9.00 -3.30 10.19
CA GLY A 104 8.59 -2.59 8.99
C GLY A 104 8.61 -3.47 7.75
N PHE A 105 7.97 -2.98 6.70
CA PHE A 105 7.75 -3.71 5.47
C PHE A 105 8.23 -2.86 4.30
N LEU A 106 9.23 -3.35 3.57
CA LEU A 106 9.63 -2.81 2.27
C LEU A 106 8.94 -3.66 1.21
N PHE A 107 8.20 -3.05 0.30
CA PHE A 107 7.43 -3.82 -0.68
C PHE A 107 7.48 -3.17 -2.06
N ARG A 108 7.54 -4.01 -3.09
CA ARG A 108 7.66 -3.59 -4.49
C ARG A 108 6.80 -4.44 -5.41
N PHE A 109 6.22 -3.84 -6.45
CA PHE A 109 5.67 -4.62 -7.55
C PHE A 109 6.75 -5.39 -8.33
N ASP A 110 6.40 -6.63 -8.66
CA ASP A 110 7.10 -7.50 -9.61
C ASP A 110 6.04 -8.03 -10.59
N GLY A 111 5.70 -7.21 -11.59
CA GLY A 111 4.58 -7.50 -12.50
C GLY A 111 3.23 -7.46 -11.80
N ARG A 112 2.59 -8.63 -11.61
CA ARG A 112 1.27 -8.78 -10.96
C ARG A 112 1.36 -9.31 -9.54
N GLU A 113 2.57 -9.37 -8.99
CA GLU A 113 2.84 -9.84 -7.64
C GLU A 113 3.53 -8.74 -6.84
N LEU A 114 3.58 -8.93 -5.53
CA LEU A 114 4.31 -8.08 -4.61
C LEU A 114 5.46 -8.86 -3.99
N VAL A 115 6.66 -8.31 -4.00
CA VAL A 115 7.75 -8.80 -3.17
C VAL A 115 7.80 -7.95 -1.92
N VAL A 116 7.78 -8.58 -0.75
CA VAL A 116 7.74 -7.91 0.56
C VAL A 116 8.91 -8.40 1.39
N LEU A 117 9.73 -7.48 1.87
CA LEU A 117 10.72 -7.71 2.91
C LEU A 117 10.16 -7.22 4.24
N SER A 118 9.85 -8.15 5.14
CA SER A 118 9.59 -7.83 6.54
C SER A 118 10.92 -7.71 7.28
N VAL A 119 11.09 -6.64 8.04
CA VAL A 119 12.27 -6.40 8.88
C VAL A 119 11.81 -6.14 10.30
N GLY A 120 12.25 -6.98 11.23
CA GLY A 120 11.99 -6.84 12.66
C GLY A 120 13.28 -6.59 13.44
N ARG A 121 13.13 -6.03 14.66
CA ARG A 121 14.26 -5.83 15.57
C ARG A 121 14.56 -7.02 16.47
N ASN A 122 13.59 -7.92 16.67
CA ASN A 122 13.71 -9.06 17.58
C ASN A 122 13.80 -10.42 16.84
N PRO A 123 14.62 -11.37 17.32
CA PRO A 123 14.72 -12.73 16.79
C PRO A 123 13.42 -13.55 17.01
N PRO A 124 13.19 -14.67 16.28
CA PRO A 124 14.18 -15.52 15.59
C PRO A 124 14.51 -15.16 14.13
N GLN A 125 13.67 -14.41 13.42
CA GLN A 125 13.94 -13.97 12.04
C GLN A 125 13.93 -12.44 11.95
N PRO A 126 15.10 -11.78 11.98
CA PRO A 126 15.17 -10.33 11.89
C PRO A 126 14.72 -9.81 10.51
N LYS A 127 14.74 -10.68 9.49
CA LYS A 127 14.29 -10.37 8.13
C LYS A 127 13.66 -11.61 7.50
N GLN A 128 12.56 -11.43 6.79
CA GLN A 128 11.92 -12.47 5.99
C GLN A 128 11.38 -11.87 4.70
N LEU A 129 11.66 -12.52 3.57
CA LEU A 129 11.10 -12.15 2.27
C LEU A 129 9.85 -12.97 1.99
N TYR A 130 8.88 -12.33 1.35
CA TYR A 130 7.64 -12.93 0.90
C TYR A 130 7.36 -12.57 -0.55
N ARG A 131 6.78 -13.52 -1.28
CA ARG A 131 6.09 -13.27 -2.55
C ARG A 131 4.59 -13.32 -2.27
N VAL A 132 3.89 -12.24 -2.55
CA VAL A 132 2.44 -12.11 -2.39
C VAL A 132 1.81 -12.08 -3.78
N SER A 133 0.75 -12.86 -3.93
CA SER A 133 -0.07 -13.00 -5.13
C SER A 133 -1.54 -12.89 -4.72
N ALA A 134 -2.44 -12.84 -5.71
CA ALA A 134 -3.89 -12.84 -5.45
C ALA A 134 -4.38 -14.08 -4.68
N THR A 135 -3.65 -15.21 -4.76
CA THR A 135 -4.03 -16.46 -4.09
C THR A 135 -3.48 -16.60 -2.67
N GLY A 136 -2.53 -15.75 -2.26
CA GLY A 136 -1.88 -15.82 -0.96
C GLY A 136 -0.42 -15.39 -1.02
N TRP A 137 0.34 -15.72 0.04
CA TRP A 137 1.76 -15.40 0.13
C TRP A 137 2.59 -16.62 0.49
N THR A 138 3.86 -16.59 0.09
CA THR A 138 4.85 -17.62 0.42
C THR A 138 6.16 -16.97 0.83
N ALA A 139 6.84 -17.58 1.80
CA ALA A 139 8.19 -17.16 2.19
C ALA A 139 9.20 -17.56 1.10
N ILE A 140 10.10 -16.66 0.76
CA ILE A 140 11.16 -16.89 -0.23
C ILE A 140 12.53 -16.58 0.37
N GLN A 141 13.59 -17.15 -0.21
CA GLN A 141 14.96 -16.99 0.30
C GLN A 141 15.67 -15.77 -0.29
N ASP A 142 15.40 -15.44 -1.56
CA ASP A 142 16.01 -14.30 -2.25
C ASP A 142 15.01 -13.69 -3.24
N ALA A 143 15.19 -12.41 -3.54
CA ALA A 143 14.48 -11.69 -4.58
C ALA A 143 15.46 -10.76 -5.30
N VAL A 144 15.64 -10.98 -6.62
CA VAL A 144 16.48 -10.13 -7.49
C VAL A 144 16.08 -8.66 -7.43
N VAL A 145 14.81 -8.42 -7.09
CA VAL A 145 14.12 -7.15 -6.97
C VAL A 145 14.79 -6.16 -6.01
N PHE A 146 15.36 -6.61 -4.88
CA PHE A 146 15.91 -5.69 -3.84
C PHE A 146 17.43 -5.52 -3.88
N ARG A 147 18.11 -5.96 -4.96
CA ARG A 147 19.56 -5.77 -5.11
C ARG A 147 19.85 -4.31 -5.48
N ARG A 148 20.31 -3.52 -4.51
CA ARG A 148 21.01 -2.24 -4.72
C ARG A 148 22.48 -2.42 -4.43
#